data_AF-A0A1F4UIU1-F1
#
_entry.id   AF-A0A1F4UIU1-F1
#
_cell.length_a   1.000
_cell.length_b   1.000
_cell.length_c   1.000
_cell.angle_alpha   90.00
_cell.angle_beta   90.00
_cell.angle_gamma   90.00
#
_symmetry.space_group_name_H-M   'P 1'
#
loop_
_entity.id
_entity.type
_entity.pdbx_description
1 polymer ?
#
loop_
_entity_poly.entity_id
_entity_poly.type
_entity_poly.pdbx_seq_one_letter_code
_entity_poly.pdbx_strand_id
1 'polypeptide(L)'
;MDCITLEDIFKKHRLKKLDLLKLDCEGAEYEILYETAPEILQKIREVRLEYHMLPAKNANPDALTDFLLHRGFALVNRRKDAPISGILWFRRV
;
A
#
# COMPACT_ATOMS: atom_id res chain seq x y z
N MET A 1 12.38 -18.74 -4.56
CA MET A 1 12.10 -17.49 -5.30
C MET A 1 12.39 -16.39 -4.31
N ASP A 2 13.27 -15.46 -4.67
CA ASP A 2 13.79 -14.51 -3.69
C ASP A 2 12.90 -13.26 -3.68
N CYS A 3 12.42 -12.89 -2.49
CA CYS A 3 11.66 -11.66 -2.25
C CYS A 3 12.52 -10.68 -1.45
N ILE A 4 12.27 -9.39 -1.63
CA ILE A 4 12.86 -8.32 -0.81
C ILE A 4 11.75 -7.43 -0.29
N THR A 5 11.97 -6.81 0.87
CA THR A 5 10.99 -5.90 1.47
C THR A 5 11.05 -4.52 0.84
N LEU A 6 10.00 -3.71 1.06
CA LEU A 6 10.03 -2.30 0.71
C LEU A 6 11.15 -1.57 1.46
N GLU A 7 11.43 -1.95 2.71
CA GLU A 7 12.54 -1.39 3.48
C GLU A 7 13.91 -1.70 2.83
N ASP A 8 14.11 -2.92 2.31
CA ASP A 8 15.34 -3.30 1.61
C ASP A 8 15.55 -2.43 0.36
N ILE A 9 14.49 -2.12 -0.37
CA ILE A 9 14.54 -1.19 -1.52
C ILE A 9 15.00 0.19 -1.05
N PHE A 10 14.43 0.72 0.04
CA PHE A 10 14.85 2.00 0.62
C PHE A 10 16.34 1.99 1.02
N LYS A 11 16.81 0.93 1.70
CA LYS A 11 18.21 0.78 2.13
C LYS A 11 19.16 0.68 0.94
N LYS A 12 18.86 -0.23 0.01
CA LYS A 12 19.68 -0.51 -1.19
C LYS A 12 19.88 0.74 -2.05
N HIS A 13 18.83 1.52 -2.24
CA HIS A 13 18.87 2.72 -3.08
C HIS A 13 19.09 4.02 -2.29
N ARG A 14 19.31 3.92 -0.97
CA ARG A 14 19.49 5.06 -0.05
C ARG A 14 18.38 6.12 -0.20
N LEU A 15 17.15 5.65 -0.41
CA LEU A 15 15.99 6.51 -0.61
C LEU A 15 15.66 7.23 0.69
N LYS A 16 15.57 8.56 0.63
CA LYS A 16 15.13 9.39 1.76
C LYS A 16 13.63 9.63 1.72
N LYS A 17 13.06 9.71 0.52
CA LYS A 17 11.64 9.95 0.23
C LYS A 17 11.25 9.19 -1.03
N LEU A 18 9.96 8.87 -1.14
CA LEU A 18 9.35 8.26 -2.32
C LEU A 18 8.07 9.04 -2.66
N ASP A 19 8.07 9.70 -3.81
CA ASP A 19 6.93 10.54 -4.20
C ASP A 19 5.68 9.73 -4.56
N LEU A 20 5.86 8.53 -5.10
CA LEU A 20 4.78 7.68 -5.58
C LEU A 20 5.15 6.20 -5.42
N LEU A 21 4.33 5.46 -4.68
CA LEU A 21 4.33 4.00 -4.65
C LEU A 21 3.16 3.47 -5.50
N LYS A 22 3.44 2.81 -6.62
CA LYS A 22 2.44 2.05 -7.39
C LYS A 22 2.45 0.60 -6.95
N LEU A 23 1.28 0.03 -6.64
CA LEU A 23 1.13 -1.38 -6.28
C LEU A 23 0.03 -2.05 -7.10
N ASP A 24 0.31 -3.26 -7.53
CA ASP A 24 -0.53 -4.11 -8.36
C ASP A 24 0.19 -5.45 -8.39
N CYS A 25 -0.10 -6.26 -7.37
CA CYS A 25 0.68 -7.42 -6.99
C CYS A 25 -0.22 -8.62 -6.67
N GLU A 26 -1.43 -8.65 -7.25
CA GLU A 26 -2.37 -9.77 -7.20
C GLU A 26 -2.66 -10.27 -5.77
N GLY A 27 -2.69 -9.37 -4.78
CA GLY A 27 -2.95 -9.67 -3.37
C GLY A 27 -1.76 -9.47 -2.44
N ALA A 28 -0.52 -9.37 -2.95
CA ALA A 28 0.64 -9.12 -2.10
C ALA A 28 0.69 -7.67 -1.57
N GLU A 29 -0.21 -6.78 -2.00
CA GLU A 29 -0.27 -5.39 -1.53
C GLU A 29 -0.48 -5.31 -0.02
N TYR A 30 -1.25 -6.23 0.56
CA TYR A 30 -1.50 -6.26 2.00
C TYR A 30 -0.25 -6.62 2.79
N GLU A 31 0.47 -7.68 2.40
CA GLU A 31 1.72 -8.08 3.07
C GLU A 31 2.75 -6.95 2.98
N ILE A 32 2.95 -6.41 1.77
CA ILE A 32 3.86 -5.28 1.53
C ILE A 32 3.51 -4.11 2.46
N LEU A 33 2.25 -3.69 2.54
CA LEU A 33 1.87 -2.49 3.29
C LEU A 33 1.75 -2.73 4.80
N TYR A 34 1.23 -3.88 5.23
CA TYR A 34 1.01 -4.18 6.65
C TYR A 34 2.31 -4.52 7.39
N GLU A 35 3.28 -5.13 6.70
CA GLU A 35 4.57 -5.48 7.29
C GLU A 35 5.61 -4.36 7.14
N THR A 36 5.38 -3.38 6.26
CA THR A 36 6.28 -2.23 6.15
C THR A 36 6.23 -1.39 7.43
N ALA A 37 7.41 -1.18 8.02
CA ALA A 37 7.59 -0.36 9.21
C ALA A 37 7.01 1.06 9.02
N PRO A 38 6.30 1.63 10.02
CA PRO A 38 5.68 2.95 9.91
C PRO A 38 6.64 4.07 9.46
N GLU A 39 7.90 4.01 9.86
CA GLU A 39 8.95 4.99 9.53
C GLU A 39 9.31 4.97 8.03
N ILE A 40 9.12 3.83 7.37
CA ILE A 40 9.27 3.70 5.92
C ILE A 40 8.03 4.23 5.22
N LEU A 41 6.82 3.87 5.70
CA LEU A 41 5.58 4.41 5.16
C LEU A 41 5.55 5.95 5.21
N GLN A 42 6.06 6.56 6.30
CA GLN A 42 6.17 8.02 6.48
C GLN A 42 6.97 8.73 5.38
N LYS A 43 7.87 8.01 4.70
CA LYS A 43 8.69 8.57 3.61
C LYS A 43 7.95 8.57 2.26
N ILE A 44 6.76 7.97 2.19
CA ILE A 44 5.95 7.83 0.98
C ILE A 44 4.92 8.95 0.95
N ARG A 45 4.91 9.73 -0.14
CA ARG A 45 3.96 10.84 -0.34
C ARG A 45 2.62 10.35 -0.90
N GLU A 46 2.64 9.46 -1.88
CA GLU A 46 1.42 8.94 -2.51
C GLU A 46 1.48 7.43 -2.70
N VAL A 47 0.33 6.77 -2.55
CA VAL A 47 0.15 5.35 -2.87
C VAL A 47 -0.97 5.23 -3.90
N ARG A 48 -0.70 4.56 -5.02
CA ARG A 48 -1.67 4.28 -6.06
C ARG A 48 -1.70 2.76 -6.24
N LEU A 49 -2.77 2.12 -5.79
CA LEU A 49 -2.81 0.67 -5.79
C LEU A 49 -4.08 0.11 -6.44
N GLU A 50 -3.94 -1.04 -7.08
CA GLU A 50 -5.04 -1.96 -7.35
C GLU A 50 -5.13 -2.95 -6.19
N TYR A 51 -6.29 -3.02 -5.54
CA TYR A 51 -6.52 -3.97 -4.46
C TYR A 51 -7.14 -5.24 -5.03
N HIS A 52 -6.78 -6.37 -4.42
CA HIS A 52 -7.34 -7.69 -4.72
C HIS A 52 -7.96 -8.26 -3.45
N MET A 53 -9.28 -8.45 -3.37
CA MET A 53 -9.91 -9.01 -2.17
C MET A 53 -9.52 -10.48 -2.01
N LEU A 54 -9.01 -10.83 -0.84
CA LEU A 54 -8.68 -12.20 -0.47
C LEU A 54 -9.63 -12.70 0.63
N PRO A 55 -9.72 -14.02 0.86
CA PRO A 55 -10.58 -14.59 1.92
C PRO A 55 -10.19 -14.17 3.35
N ALA A 56 -8.96 -13.70 3.55
CA ALA A 56 -8.48 -13.26 4.86
C ALA A 56 -9.23 -11.99 5.32
N LYS A 57 -9.60 -11.95 6.61
CA LYS A 57 -10.45 -10.88 7.19
C LYS A 57 -9.95 -9.46 6.89
N ASN A 58 -8.64 -9.23 6.88
CA ASN A 58 -8.04 -7.90 6.70
C ASN A 58 -7.55 -7.64 5.27
N ALA A 59 -7.76 -8.57 4.34
CA ALA A 59 -7.33 -8.46 2.96
C ALA A 59 -8.49 -7.98 2.08
N ASN A 60 -9.00 -6.79 2.41
CA ASN A 60 -10.12 -6.13 1.74
C ASN A 60 -9.89 -4.60 1.69
N PRO A 61 -10.56 -3.88 0.78
CA PRO A 61 -10.32 -2.45 0.58
C PRO A 61 -10.68 -1.58 1.80
N ASP A 62 -11.65 -1.98 2.62
CA ASP A 62 -12.05 -1.20 3.80
C ASP A 62 -10.98 -1.27 4.89
N ALA A 63 -10.53 -2.48 5.23
CA ALA A 63 -9.45 -2.68 6.21
C ALA A 63 -8.14 -2.02 5.78
N LEU A 64 -7.80 -2.10 4.48
CA LEU A 64 -6.61 -1.45 3.93
C LEU A 64 -6.71 0.07 3.98
N THR A 65 -7.90 0.61 3.68
CA THR A 65 -8.18 2.05 3.80
C THR A 65 -7.98 2.49 5.25
N ASP A 66 -8.62 1.82 6.21
CA ASP A 66 -8.50 2.16 7.62
C ASP A 66 -7.05 2.11 8.09
N PHE A 67 -6.29 1.06 7.73
CA PHE A 67 -4.88 0.96 8.05
C PHE A 67 -4.08 2.18 7.57
N LEU A 68 -4.23 2.58 6.29
CA LEU A 68 -3.49 3.70 5.73
C LEU A 68 -3.93 5.04 6.32
N LEU A 69 -5.22 5.22 6.64
CA LEU A 69 -5.69 6.42 7.34
C LEU A 69 -4.99 6.57 8.71
N HIS A 70 -4.88 5.49 9.49
CA HIS A 70 -4.15 5.49 10.76
C HIS A 70 -2.63 5.70 10.61
N ARG A 71 -2.08 5.59 9.40
CA ARG A 71 -0.66 5.85 9.07
C ARG A 71 -0.43 7.24 8.48
N GLY A 72 -1.41 8.15 8.62
CA GLY A 72 -1.30 9.55 8.19
C GLY A 72 -1.45 9.71 6.68
N PHE A 73 -2.26 8.87 6.04
CA PHE A 73 -2.73 9.10 4.68
C PHE A 73 -4.18 9.57 4.68
N ALA A 74 -4.57 10.24 3.61
CA ALA A 74 -5.96 10.50 3.25
C ALA A 74 -6.31 9.74 1.98
N LEU A 75 -7.52 9.19 1.94
CA LEU A 75 -8.08 8.58 0.73
C LEU A 75 -8.41 9.67 -0.29
N VAL A 76 -7.86 9.57 -1.49
CA VAL A 76 -8.03 10.54 -2.59
C VAL A 76 -8.97 10.00 -3.66
N ASN A 77 -8.96 8.69 -3.91
CA ASN A 77 -9.86 8.05 -4.86
C ASN A 77 -10.13 6.61 -4.44
N ARG A 78 -11.36 6.16 -4.64
CA ARG A 78 -11.76 4.77 -4.50
C ARG A 78 -12.69 4.42 -5.66
N ARG A 79 -12.34 3.38 -6.40
CA ARG A 79 -13.11 2.89 -7.54
C ARG A 79 -13.14 1.37 -7.47
N LYS A 80 -14.32 0.77 -7.62
CA LYS A 80 -14.47 -0.67 -7.73
C LYS A 80 -14.55 -1.03 -9.21
N ASP A 81 -13.62 -1.85 -9.69
CA ASP A 81 -13.53 -2.21 -11.12
C ASP A 81 -14.08 -3.60 -11.39
N ALA A 82 -13.98 -4.51 -10.43
CA ALA A 82 -14.50 -5.87 -10.50
C ALA A 82 -15.13 -6.31 -9.17
N PRO A 83 -15.80 -7.47 -9.10
CA PRO A 83 -16.36 -7.98 -7.86
C PRO A 83 -15.33 -8.07 -6.72
N ILE A 84 -14.08 -8.43 -7.05
CA ILE A 84 -12.97 -8.68 -6.12
C ILE A 84 -11.78 -7.75 -6.30
N SER A 85 -11.83 -6.74 -7.18
CA SER A 85 -10.72 -5.80 -7.34
C SER A 85 -11.17 -4.38 -7.67
N GLY A 86 -10.23 -3.45 -7.57
CA GLY A 86 -10.45 -2.04 -7.89
C GLY A 86 -9.27 -1.18 -7.47
N ILE A 87 -9.43 0.13 -7.60
CA ILE A 87 -8.37 1.09 -7.35
C ILE A 87 -8.59 1.85 -6.04
N LEU A 88 -7.52 1.99 -5.28
CA LEU A 88 -7.42 2.91 -4.15
C LEU A 88 -6.22 3.84 -4.32
N TRP A 89 -6.46 5.13 -4.12
CA TRP A 89 -5.42 6.14 -4.13
C TRP A 89 -5.36 6.88 -2.81
N PHE A 90 -4.15 7.06 -2.30
CA PHE A 90 -3.87 7.72 -1.03
C PHE A 90 -2.80 8.79 -1.17
N ARG A 91 -2.91 9.84 -0.36
CA ARG A 91 -1.92 10.91 -0.25
C ARG A 91 -1.64 11.19 1.22
N ARG A 92 -0.37 11.34 1.59
CA ARG A 92 0.06 11.66 2.94
C ARG A 92 -0.45 13.03 3.38
N VAL A 93 -0.93 13.12 4.63
CA VAL A 93 -1.34 14.36 5.32
C VAL A 93 -0.31 14.81 6.34
#